data_AF-A0A963Y2B6-F1
#
_entry.id   AF-A0A963Y2B6-F1
#
_cell.length_a   1.000
_cell.length_b   1.000
_cell.length_c   1.000
_cell.angle_alpha   90.00
_cell.angle_beta   90.00
_cell.angle_gamma   90.00
#
_symmetry.space_group_name_H-M   'P 1'
#
loop_
_entity.id
_entity.type
_entity.pdbx_description
1 polymer ?
#
loop_
_entity_poly.entity_id
_entity_poly.type
_entity_poly.pdbx_seq_one_letter_code
_entity_poly.pdbx_strand_id
1 'polypeptide(L)' 'IDVFICKLRKKLAEATGGESYIETVWGRGYVLREPAQSSAGARLAVGA' A
#
# COMPACT_ATOMS: atom_id res chain seq x y z
N ILE A 1 3.35 13.07 6.53
CA ILE A 1 3.70 11.91 5.67
C ILE A 1 2.68 11.73 4.53
N ASP A 2 1.41 12.06 4.78
CA ASP A 2 0.28 11.96 3.85
C ASP A 2 0.52 12.57 2.46
N VAL A 3 1.13 13.76 2.38
CA VAL A 3 1.42 14.41 1.08
C VAL A 3 2.36 13.57 0.22
N PHE A 4 3.32 12.87 0.84
CA PHE A 4 4.21 11.95 0.12
C PHE A 4 3.49 10.66 -0.28
N ILE A 5 2.63 10.13 0.59
CA ILE A 5 1.80 8.96 0.27
C ILE A 5 0.83 9.26 -0.87
N CYS A 6 0.18 10.43 -0.90
CA CYS A 6 -0.67 10.84 -2.01
C CYS A 6 0.12 10.88 -3.33
N LYS A 7 1.34 11.42 -3.31
CA LYS A 7 2.23 11.44 -4.48
C LYS A 7 2.63 10.03 -4.94
N LEU A 8 2.98 9.15 -3.99
CA LEU A 8 3.35 7.76 -4.31
C LEU A 8 2.16 6.97 -4.86
N ARG A 9 0.98 7.07 -4.25
CA ARG A 9 -0.25 6.43 -4.75
C ARG A 9 -0.57 6.86 -6.17
N LYS A 10 -0.41 8.15 -6.49
CA LYS A 10 -0.62 8.67 -7.84
C LYS A 10 0.36 8.06 -8.83
N LYS A 11 1.66 8.08 -8.52
CA LYS A 11 2.69 7.49 -9.38
C LYS A 11 2.50 5.99 -9.62
N LEU A 12 2.11 5.26 -8.59
CA LEU A 12 1.84 3.82 -8.69
C LEU A 12 0.62 3.56 -9.57
N ALA A 13 -0.49 4.26 -9.33
CA ALA A 13 -1.69 4.14 -10.16
C ALA A 13 -1.42 4.48 -11.64
N GLU A 14 -0.57 5.48 -11.93
CA GLU A 14 -0.15 5.81 -13.30
C GLU A 14 0.67 4.69 -13.94
N ALA A 15 1.56 4.03 -13.19
CA ALA A 15 2.42 2.95 -13.69
C ALA A 15 1.70 1.61 -13.84
N THR A 16 0.70 1.34 -13.00
CA THR A 16 0.01 0.03 -12.90
C THR A 16 -1.43 0.06 -13.42
N GLY A 17 -1.85 1.16 -14.05
CA GLY A 17 -3.18 1.25 -14.68
C GLY A 17 -4.34 1.37 -13.70
N GLY A 18 -4.11 1.97 -12.53
CA GLY A 18 -5.16 2.25 -11.52
C GLY A 18 -5.16 1.31 -10.32
N GLU A 19 -4.22 0.37 -10.24
CA GLU A 19 -4.13 -0.55 -9.11
C GLU A 19 -3.63 0.14 -7.83
N SER A 20 -4.26 -0.18 -6.70
CA SER A 20 -3.93 0.42 -5.40
C SER A 20 -3.03 -0.49 -4.58
N TYR A 21 -1.74 -0.16 -4.54
CA TYR A 21 -0.73 -0.91 -3.80
C TYR A 21 -0.54 -0.45 -2.35
N ILE A 22 -0.97 0.77 -2.01
CA ILE A 22 -0.77 1.33 -0.67
C ILE A 22 -2.11 1.34 0.07
N GLU A 23 -2.21 0.51 1.11
CA GLU A 23 -3.36 0.45 2.01
C GLU A 23 -3.11 1.34 3.23
N THR A 24 -4.12 2.12 3.62
CA THR A 24 -4.05 2.95 4.83
C THR A 24 -4.73 2.20 5.97
N VAL A 25 -3.97 1.92 7.03
CA VAL A 25 -4.50 1.34 8.26
C VAL A 25 -4.55 2.41 9.33
N TRP A 26 -5.77 2.82 9.70
CA TRP A 26 -6.00 3.82 10.72
C TRP A 26 -5.32 3.46 12.04
N GLY A 27 -4.55 4.38 12.59
CA GLY A 27 -3.78 4.17 13.82
C GLY A 27 -2.53 3.26 13.70
N ARG A 28 -2.21 2.73 12.50
CA ARG A 28 -0.99 1.93 12.26
C ARG A 28 -0.08 2.45 11.14
N GLY A 29 -0.61 3.25 10.22
CA GLY A 29 0.15 3.85 9.12
C GLY A 29 -0.21 3.25 7.76
N TYR A 30 0.79 3.11 6.89
CA TYR A 30 0.60 2.69 5.49
C TYR A 30 1.32 1.38 5.23
N VAL A 31 0.68 0.49 4.49
CA VAL A 31 1.19 -0.83 4.14
C VAL A 31 1.24 -0.95 2.62
N LEU A 32 2.38 -1.40 2.10
CA LEU A 32 2.52 -1.76 0.69
C LEU A 32 2.07 -3.20 0.50
N ARG A 33 1.09 -3.44 -0.36
CA ARG A 33 0.57 -4.74 -0.77
C ARG A 33 0.52 -4.81 -2.29
N GLU A 34 0.68 -6.01 -2.83
CA GLU A 34 0.39 -6.27 -4.24
C GLU A 34 -1.14 -6.31 -4.46
N PRO A 35 -1.66 -5.74 -5.56
CA PRO A 35 -3.06 -5.83 -5.94
C PRO A 35 -3.37 -7.30 -6.18
N ALA A 36 -4.44 -7.77 -5.53
CA ALA A 36 -4.69 -9.20 -5.42
C ALA A 36 -4.93 -9.86 -6.79
N GLN A 37 -3.96 -10.64 -7.27
CA GLN A 37 -4.28 -11.98 -7.79
C GLN A 37 -4.13 -12.94 -6.61
N SER A 38 -5.25 -13.17 -5.91
CA SER A 38 -5.47 -14.24 -4.91
C SER A 38 -4.22 -14.99 -4.41
N SER A 39 -3.60 -14.54 -3.32
CA SER A 39 -3.00 -15.48 -2.37
C SER A 39 -2.72 -14.82 -1.02
N ALA A 40 -3.02 -15.57 0.03
CA ALA A 40 -2.78 -15.23 1.42
C ALA A 40 -1.28 -15.28 1.76
N GLY A 41 -0.82 -14.35 2.58
CA GLY A 41 0.54 -14.31 3.15
C GLY A 41 1.26 -13.03 2.71
N ALA A 42 1.74 -12.12 3.56
CA ALA A 42 2.29 -12.30 4.88
C ALA A 42 1.83 -11.19 5.83
N ARG A 43 1.40 -11.58 7.03
CA ARG A 43 1.46 -10.72 8.21
C ARG A 43 2.94 -10.59 8.58
N LEU A 44 3.62 -9.56 8.10
CA LEU A 44 4.86 -9.10 8.72
C LEU A 44 4.52 -7.88 9.56
N ALA A 45 4.01 -8.15 10.76
CA ALA A 45 4.07 -7.17 11.84
C ALA A 45 5.50 -7.20 12.37
N VAL A 46 6.36 -6.27 11.93
CA VAL A 46 7.63 -6.02 12.63
C VAL A 46 7.31 -5.08 13.78
N GLY A 47 7.40 -5.60 15.00
CA GLY A 47 7.26 -4.85 16.23
C GLY A 47 8.59 -4.86 16.99
N ALA A 48 8.94 -3.70 17.53
CA ALA A 48 9.74 -3.54 18.73
C ALA A 48 9.02 -2.51 19.60
#